data_AF-A0A9E0HAU8-F1
#
_entry.id   AF-A0A9E0HAU8-F1
#
_cell.length_a   1.000
_cell.length_b   1.000
_cell.length_c   1.000
_cell.angle_alpha   90.00
_cell.angle_beta   90.00
_cell.angle_gamma   90.00
#
_symmetry.space_group_name_H-M   'P 1'
#
loop_
_entity.id
_entity.type
_entity.pdbx_description
1 polymer ?
#
loop_
_entity_poly.entity_id
_entity_poly.type
_entity_poly.pdbx_seq_one_letter_code
_entity_poly.pdbx_strand_id
1 'polypeptide(L)'
;MSRVAIVIVSLLAAACGQEIGDECSTSLDCGDGSNPARICDTASPGGYCTEQGCDWNTCPDEAVCVRFYAASFGNRPCDPATEDLATDMCSIDEVCTLRGQCVPRSSEVRYCMRTCSGSGDCRDRYECRDESLMREHGGEPVPKPGERLTGDLQAFCAAEP
;
A
#
# COMPACT_ATOMS: atom_id res chain seq x y z
N MET A 1 56.79 -1.45 -30.05
CA MET A 1 55.81 -0.41 -29.64
C MET A 1 54.41 -1.03 -29.74
N SER A 2 53.96 -1.70 -28.67
CA SER A 2 52.69 -2.44 -28.67
C SER A 2 51.54 -1.48 -28.37
N ARG A 3 50.55 -1.43 -29.26
CA ARG A 3 49.35 -0.60 -29.13
C ARG A 3 48.42 -1.23 -28.09
N VAL A 4 48.28 -0.62 -26.93
CA VAL A 4 47.26 -0.98 -25.94
C VAL A 4 45.92 -0.44 -26.46
N ALA A 5 45.04 -1.34 -26.90
CA ALA A 5 43.67 -1.01 -27.25
C ALA A 5 42.84 -0.93 -25.96
N ILE A 6 42.43 0.27 -25.58
CA ILE A 6 41.48 0.50 -24.48
C ILE A 6 40.09 0.14 -25.01
N VAL A 7 39.54 -0.99 -24.57
CA VAL A 7 38.14 -1.37 -24.81
C VAL A 7 37.31 -0.72 -23.72
N ILE A 8 36.60 0.36 -24.06
CA ILE A 8 35.58 0.97 -23.20
C ILE A 8 34.32 0.11 -23.33
N VAL A 9 34.07 -0.74 -22.33
CA VAL A 9 32.80 -1.46 -22.19
C VAL A 9 31.81 -0.52 -21.52
N SER A 10 30.97 0.13 -22.33
CA SER A 10 29.85 0.93 -21.84
C SER A 10 28.81 0.00 -21.22
N LEU A 11 28.74 -0.06 -19.88
CA LEU A 11 27.63 -0.71 -19.18
C LEU A 11 26.34 0.07 -19.48
N LEU A 12 25.47 -0.53 -20.29
CA LEU A 12 24.07 -0.14 -20.41
C LEU A 12 23.39 -0.48 -19.07
N ALA A 13 23.43 0.45 -18.12
CA ALA A 13 22.50 0.40 -16.99
C ALA A 13 21.11 0.62 -17.58
N ALA A 14 20.38 -0.48 -17.81
CA ALA A 14 18.94 -0.40 -17.96
C ALA A 14 18.42 0.21 -16.66
N ALA A 15 17.98 1.46 -16.71
CA ALA A 15 17.16 2.04 -15.66
C ALA A 15 15.82 1.29 -15.75
N CYS A 16 15.77 0.10 -15.14
CA CYS A 16 14.49 -0.52 -14.82
C CYS A 16 13.75 0.49 -13.96
N GLY A 17 12.63 0.99 -14.46
CA GLY A 17 11.83 1.95 -13.73
C GLY A 17 11.43 1.35 -12.39
N GLN A 18 11.51 2.16 -11.34
CA GLN A 18 11.32 1.70 -9.97
C GLN A 18 9.87 1.23 -9.74
N GLU A 19 9.68 0.08 -9.09
CA GLU A 19 8.39 -0.59 -8.90
C GLU A 19 7.60 -0.06 -7.69
N ILE A 20 6.38 -0.56 -7.48
CA ILE A 20 5.65 -0.27 -6.24
C ILE A 20 6.39 -0.99 -5.10
N GLY A 21 6.64 -0.29 -3.98
CA GLY A 21 7.40 -0.87 -2.86
C GLY A 21 8.77 -0.25 -2.65
N ASP A 22 9.32 0.32 -3.71
CA ASP A 22 10.71 0.67 -3.75
C ASP A 22 11.03 2.01 -3.08
N GLU A 23 12.30 2.19 -2.73
CA GLU A 23 12.78 3.42 -2.12
C GLU A 23 12.84 4.59 -3.11
N CYS A 24 12.62 5.80 -2.60
CA CYS A 24 12.65 7.01 -3.41
C CYS A 24 12.92 8.24 -2.54
N SER A 25 13.37 9.32 -3.16
CA SER A 25 13.51 10.62 -2.53
C SER A 25 12.60 11.67 -3.16
N THR A 26 12.27 11.48 -4.44
CA THR A 26 11.36 12.33 -5.21
C THR A 26 10.50 11.48 -6.13
N SER A 27 9.36 12.00 -6.59
CA SER A 27 8.50 11.26 -7.54
C SER A 27 9.16 10.97 -8.90
N LEU A 28 10.28 11.64 -9.23
CA LEU A 28 11.05 11.34 -10.44
C LEU A 28 11.80 10.01 -10.34
N ASP A 29 11.98 9.49 -9.13
CA ASP A 29 12.65 8.22 -8.88
C ASP A 29 11.70 7.03 -9.16
N CYS A 30 10.40 7.26 -9.26
CA CYS A 30 9.39 6.20 -9.34
C CYS A 30 8.96 5.89 -10.78
N GLY A 31 9.06 4.62 -11.17
CA GLY A 31 8.69 4.13 -12.50
C GLY A 31 9.70 4.49 -13.60
N ASP A 32 9.25 4.43 -14.84
CA ASP A 32 10.04 4.72 -16.05
C ASP A 32 9.68 6.08 -16.68
N GLY A 33 8.92 6.90 -15.94
CA GLY A 33 8.39 8.20 -16.42
C GLY A 33 7.15 8.11 -17.30
N SER A 34 6.59 6.92 -17.56
CA SER A 34 5.39 6.76 -18.38
C SER A 34 4.08 6.90 -17.60
N ASN A 35 4.10 6.63 -16.29
CA ASN A 35 2.91 6.69 -15.43
C ASN A 35 2.98 7.90 -14.48
N PRO A 36 2.24 8.99 -14.75
CA PRO A 36 2.24 10.19 -13.90
C PRO A 36 1.53 9.98 -12.54
N ALA A 37 0.82 8.86 -12.35
CA ALA A 37 0.22 8.52 -11.07
C ALA A 37 1.25 7.99 -10.06
N ARG A 38 2.42 7.53 -10.53
CA ARG A 38 3.49 7.10 -9.62
C ARG A 38 4.09 8.31 -8.91
N ILE A 39 4.06 8.25 -7.59
CA ILE A 39 4.61 9.25 -6.69
C ILE A 39 5.55 8.61 -5.69
N CYS A 40 6.42 9.43 -5.10
CA CYS A 40 7.18 9.05 -3.92
C CYS A 40 6.42 9.47 -2.65
N ASP A 41 5.90 8.51 -1.89
CA ASP A 41 5.46 8.80 -0.52
C ASP A 41 6.68 8.98 0.38
N THR A 42 7.03 10.23 0.65
CA THR A 42 8.17 10.60 1.48
C THR A 42 7.87 10.57 2.98
N ALA A 43 6.60 10.41 3.38
CA ALA A 43 6.24 10.22 4.79
C ALA A 43 6.58 8.79 5.24
N SER A 44 6.62 7.86 4.30
CA SER A 44 7.05 6.48 4.50
C SER A 44 8.56 6.35 4.79
N PRO A 45 9.01 5.39 5.62
CA PRO A 45 10.42 5.23 5.97
C PRO A 45 11.34 5.06 4.76
N GLY A 46 12.14 6.08 4.45
CA GLY A 46 13.08 6.03 3.30
C GLY A 46 12.40 6.14 1.94
N GLY A 47 11.19 6.74 1.91
CA GLY A 47 10.38 6.89 0.70
C GLY A 47 9.77 5.59 0.22
N TYR A 48 8.61 5.65 -0.40
CA TYR A 48 7.93 4.49 -0.95
C TYR A 48 7.27 4.85 -2.28
N CYS A 49 7.70 4.23 -3.37
CA CYS A 49 7.04 4.39 -4.66
C CYS A 49 5.65 3.76 -4.63
N THR A 50 4.62 4.56 -4.90
CA THR A 50 3.20 4.17 -4.84
C THR A 50 2.38 4.97 -5.86
N GLU A 51 1.10 4.64 -5.97
CA GLU A 51 0.08 5.44 -6.65
C GLU A 51 -1.00 5.81 -5.63
N GLN A 52 -1.27 7.10 -5.48
CA GLN A 52 -2.28 7.59 -4.53
C GLN A 52 -3.67 7.67 -5.20
N GLY A 53 -4.71 7.37 -4.44
CA GLY A 53 -6.10 7.51 -4.90
C GLY A 53 -6.58 6.36 -5.78
N CYS A 54 -5.99 5.18 -5.63
CA CYS A 54 -6.42 3.97 -6.32
C CYS A 54 -7.85 3.54 -5.94
N ASP A 55 -8.40 2.65 -6.76
CA ASP A 55 -9.60 1.86 -6.46
C ASP A 55 -9.26 0.36 -6.58
N TRP A 56 -10.21 -0.51 -6.24
CA TRP A 56 -10.05 -1.96 -6.06
C TRP A 56 -9.33 -2.70 -7.22
N ASN A 57 -9.32 -2.15 -8.44
CA ASN A 57 -8.69 -2.73 -9.63
C ASN A 57 -7.82 -1.76 -10.43
N THR A 58 -7.39 -0.64 -9.85
CA THR A 58 -6.61 0.36 -10.61
C THR A 58 -5.11 0.24 -10.39
N CYS A 59 -4.67 -0.49 -9.36
CA CYS A 59 -3.25 -0.75 -9.14
C CYS A 59 -2.68 -1.69 -10.21
N PRO A 60 -1.37 -1.60 -10.51
CA PRO A 60 -0.70 -2.55 -11.39
C PRO A 60 -0.62 -3.95 -10.72
N ASP A 61 -0.33 -4.98 -11.50
CA ASP A 61 -0.41 -6.39 -11.07
C ASP A 61 0.47 -6.72 -9.85
N GLU A 62 1.57 -5.98 -9.62
CA GLU A 62 2.44 -6.16 -8.46
C GLU A 62 1.87 -5.60 -7.14
N ALA A 63 0.73 -4.89 -7.18
CA ALA A 63 0.20 -4.12 -6.07
C ALA A 63 -1.30 -4.30 -5.83
N VAL A 64 -1.73 -4.04 -4.60
CA VAL A 64 -3.14 -4.01 -4.20
C VAL A 64 -3.49 -2.61 -3.69
N CYS A 65 -4.71 -2.14 -3.98
CA CYS A 65 -5.17 -0.87 -3.45
C CYS A 65 -5.53 -1.02 -1.98
N VAL A 66 -4.81 -0.32 -1.11
CA VAL A 66 -5.02 -0.35 0.33
C VAL A 66 -5.53 1.00 0.79
N ARG A 67 -6.57 0.98 1.62
CA ARG A 67 -7.07 2.16 2.31
C ARG A 67 -6.52 2.21 3.73
N PHE A 68 -6.12 3.40 4.15
CA PHE A 68 -5.74 3.74 5.50
C PHE A 68 -6.62 4.88 6.00
N TYR A 69 -6.77 4.98 7.31
CA TYR A 69 -7.58 6.01 7.95
C TYR A 69 -6.70 6.86 8.85
N ALA A 70 -6.54 8.13 8.49
CA ALA A 70 -5.66 9.05 9.23
C ALA A 70 -6.23 9.43 10.61
N ALA A 71 -7.53 9.21 10.83
CA ALA A 71 -8.20 9.44 12.09
C ALA A 71 -8.87 8.16 12.59
N SER A 72 -8.54 7.75 13.81
CA SER A 72 -9.33 6.77 14.57
C SER A 72 -9.68 7.37 15.92
N PHE A 73 -10.96 7.33 16.29
CA PHE A 73 -11.42 7.69 17.61
C PHE A 73 -11.71 6.38 18.36
N GLY A 74 -10.79 5.97 19.22
CA GLY A 74 -10.88 4.70 19.97
C GLY A 74 -12.04 4.60 20.98
N ASN A 75 -12.99 5.53 20.96
CA ASN A 75 -14.18 5.53 21.80
C ASN A 75 -15.39 4.84 21.15
N ARG A 76 -15.30 4.43 19.87
CA ARG A 76 -16.41 3.77 19.15
C ARG A 76 -15.96 2.44 18.53
N PRO A 77 -15.99 1.34 19.29
CA PRO A 77 -15.72 0.02 18.75
C PRO A 77 -16.87 -0.44 17.84
N CYS A 78 -16.56 -1.32 16.89
CA CYS A 78 -17.52 -1.99 16.03
C CYS A 78 -17.06 -3.43 15.72
N ASP A 79 -17.97 -4.28 15.28
CA ASP A 79 -17.62 -5.62 14.76
C ASP A 79 -17.75 -5.62 13.22
N PRO A 80 -16.63 -5.73 12.48
CA PRO A 80 -16.66 -5.69 11.01
C PRO A 80 -17.47 -6.84 10.40
N ALA A 81 -17.67 -7.94 11.13
CA ALA A 81 -18.46 -9.10 10.69
C ALA A 81 -19.98 -8.86 10.76
N THR A 82 -20.46 -8.01 11.68
CA THR A 82 -21.90 -7.78 11.89
C THR A 82 -22.37 -6.37 11.53
N GLU A 83 -21.46 -5.43 11.35
CA GLU A 83 -21.79 -4.04 11.03
C GLU A 83 -22.58 -3.90 9.72
N ASP A 84 -23.61 -3.06 9.70
CA ASP A 84 -24.54 -2.87 8.58
C ASP A 84 -25.27 -4.16 8.14
N LEU A 85 -25.24 -5.22 8.97
CA LEU A 85 -25.89 -6.51 8.69
C LEU A 85 -26.85 -6.90 9.82
N ALA A 86 -26.30 -7.08 11.02
CA ALA A 86 -27.03 -7.44 12.23
C ALA A 86 -26.90 -6.35 13.31
N THR A 87 -25.84 -5.54 13.24
CA THR A 87 -25.59 -4.37 14.09
C THR A 87 -25.36 -3.14 13.22
N ASP A 88 -25.59 -1.96 13.80
CA ASP A 88 -25.35 -0.65 13.15
C ASP A 88 -24.71 0.25 14.22
N MET A 89 -23.38 0.14 14.35
CA MET A 89 -22.59 0.73 15.45
C MET A 89 -21.93 2.06 15.05
N CYS A 90 -21.54 2.17 13.79
CA CYS A 90 -20.95 3.35 13.19
C CYS A 90 -22.04 4.28 12.65
N SER A 91 -21.78 5.59 12.63
CA SER A 91 -22.71 6.52 11.97
C SER A 91 -22.65 6.40 10.44
N ILE A 92 -23.62 7.03 9.77
CA ILE A 92 -23.71 7.05 8.31
C ILE A 92 -22.42 7.51 7.60
N ASP A 93 -21.69 8.43 8.22
CA ASP A 93 -20.42 9.01 7.75
C ASP A 93 -19.17 8.30 8.29
N GLU A 94 -19.35 7.20 9.03
CA GLU A 94 -18.28 6.35 9.57
C GLU A 94 -18.24 4.99 8.87
N VAL A 95 -17.09 4.32 8.91
CA VAL A 95 -16.90 2.95 8.42
C VAL A 95 -16.26 2.10 9.51
N CYS A 96 -16.70 0.85 9.64
CA CYS A 96 -16.06 -0.11 10.53
C CYS A 96 -14.85 -0.75 9.85
N THR A 97 -13.66 -0.46 10.37
CA THR A 97 -12.39 -1.03 9.87
C THR A 97 -12.16 -2.45 10.38
N LEU A 98 -11.21 -3.17 9.79
CA LEU A 98 -10.75 -4.48 10.29
C LEU A 98 -10.24 -4.42 11.74
N ARG A 99 -9.78 -3.25 12.20
CA ARG A 99 -9.38 -3.01 13.59
C ARG A 99 -10.54 -3.00 14.60
N GLY A 100 -11.79 -3.14 14.12
CA GLY A 100 -12.98 -3.11 14.97
C GLY A 100 -13.25 -1.72 15.53
N GLN A 101 -12.97 -0.68 14.74
CA GLN A 101 -13.17 0.71 15.13
C GLN A 101 -13.90 1.47 14.02
N CYS A 102 -14.87 2.29 14.44
CA CYS A 102 -15.53 3.25 13.56
C CYS A 102 -14.58 4.42 13.28
N VAL A 103 -14.37 4.71 12.00
CA VAL A 103 -13.52 5.81 11.54
C VAL A 103 -14.29 6.69 10.55
N PRO A 104 -14.04 8.00 10.50
CA PRO A 104 -14.71 8.87 9.52
C PRO A 104 -14.33 8.47 8.10
N ARG A 105 -15.31 8.27 7.22
CA ARG A 105 -15.07 7.97 5.79
C ARG A 105 -14.23 9.06 5.11
N SER A 106 -14.34 10.30 5.58
CA SER A 106 -13.57 11.45 5.07
C SER A 106 -12.08 11.42 5.41
N SER A 107 -11.65 10.55 6.33
CA SER A 107 -10.24 10.38 6.71
C SER A 107 -9.51 9.29 5.90
N GLU A 108 -10.22 8.67 4.96
CA GLU A 108 -9.70 7.61 4.10
C GLU A 108 -8.66 8.17 3.12
N VAL A 109 -7.52 7.52 3.06
CA VAL A 109 -6.49 7.72 2.04
C VAL A 109 -6.14 6.37 1.43
N ARG A 110 -5.85 6.35 0.13
CA ARG A 110 -5.62 5.10 -0.62
C ARG A 110 -4.28 5.13 -1.32
N TYR A 111 -3.58 4.01 -1.26
CA TYR A 111 -2.27 3.82 -1.85
C TYR A 111 -2.18 2.43 -2.48
N CYS A 112 -1.55 2.31 -3.64
CA CYS A 112 -1.11 1.02 -4.14
C CYS A 112 0.06 0.51 -3.28
N MET A 113 -0.13 -0.62 -2.62
CA MET A 113 0.87 -1.27 -1.77
C MET A 113 1.33 -2.56 -2.45
N ARG A 114 2.63 -2.84 -2.39
CA ARG A 114 3.22 -4.02 -3.04
C ARG A 114 2.63 -5.26 -2.41
N THR A 115 2.19 -6.21 -3.21
CA THR A 115 1.72 -7.51 -2.70
C THR A 115 2.89 -8.34 -2.18
N CYS A 116 2.63 -9.20 -1.21
CA CYS A 116 3.65 -10.05 -0.59
C CYS A 116 3.07 -11.39 -0.15
N SER A 117 3.93 -12.40 -0.03
CA SER A 117 3.64 -13.70 0.58
C SER A 117 4.25 -13.82 1.98
N GLY A 118 5.23 -12.98 2.31
CA GLY A 118 5.78 -12.83 3.67
C GLY A 118 6.70 -11.62 3.78
N SER A 119 7.14 -11.27 4.99
CA SER A 119 7.93 -10.03 5.22
C SER A 119 9.28 -10.00 4.50
N GLY A 120 9.79 -11.15 4.04
CA GLY A 120 11.00 -11.20 3.20
C GLY A 120 10.81 -10.65 1.77
N ASP A 121 9.56 -10.48 1.33
CA ASP A 121 9.24 -9.81 0.06
C ASP A 121 9.22 -8.28 0.20
N CYS A 122 9.22 -7.80 1.44
CA CYS A 122 9.21 -6.38 1.79
C CYS A 122 10.63 -5.90 2.09
N ARG A 123 10.84 -4.59 1.91
CA ARG A 123 12.10 -3.92 2.25
C ARG A 123 12.29 -3.84 3.78
N ASP A 124 13.53 -3.65 4.22
CA ASP A 124 13.85 -3.25 5.60
C ASP A 124 12.93 -2.13 6.13
N ARG A 125 12.42 -2.31 7.35
CA ARG A 125 11.40 -1.46 8.02
C ARG A 125 9.99 -1.56 7.44
N TYR A 126 9.74 -2.58 6.62
CA TYR A 126 8.42 -2.94 6.11
C TYR A 126 8.11 -4.39 6.42
N GLU A 127 6.87 -4.62 6.82
CA GLU A 127 6.31 -5.93 7.10
C GLU A 127 5.30 -6.30 6.03
N CYS A 128 5.14 -7.60 5.78
CA CYS A 128 4.04 -8.10 4.97
C CYS A 128 2.80 -8.22 5.86
N ARG A 129 1.87 -7.29 5.73
CA ARG A 129 0.62 -7.29 6.51
C ARG A 129 -0.36 -8.30 5.92
N ASP A 130 -0.48 -9.44 6.59
CA ASP A 130 -1.60 -10.34 6.45
C ASP A 130 -2.84 -9.85 7.22
N GLU A 131 -3.96 -10.56 7.15
CA GLU A 131 -5.19 -10.16 7.84
C GLU A 131 -4.99 -9.92 9.35
N SER A 132 -4.10 -10.67 10.01
CA SER A 132 -3.82 -10.49 11.44
C SER A 132 -3.13 -9.15 11.68
N LEU A 133 -2.08 -8.85 10.92
CA LEU A 133 -1.34 -7.58 11.03
C LEU A 133 -2.16 -6.39 10.53
N MET A 134 -3.08 -6.55 9.58
CA MET A 134 -4.05 -5.51 9.20
C MET A 134 -4.92 -5.10 10.39
N ARG A 135 -5.34 -6.05 11.22
CA ARG A 135 -6.13 -5.78 12.44
C ARG A 135 -5.31 -5.09 13.53
N GLU A 136 -4.01 -5.38 13.60
CA GLU A 136 -3.12 -4.83 14.63
C GLU A 136 -2.56 -3.45 14.25
N HIS A 137 -2.05 -3.32 13.02
CA HIS A 137 -1.30 -2.14 12.56
C HIS A 137 -2.08 -1.27 11.57
N GLY A 138 -3.23 -1.74 11.08
CA GLY A 138 -4.10 -1.01 10.16
C GLY A 138 -3.72 -1.16 8.69
N GLY A 139 -4.51 -0.49 7.85
CA GLY A 139 -4.49 -0.71 6.41
C GLY A 139 -5.31 -1.94 6.05
N GLU A 140 -6.16 -1.82 5.04
CA GLU A 140 -6.98 -2.91 4.55
C GLU A 140 -7.19 -2.77 3.04
N PRO A 141 -7.24 -3.87 2.26
CA PRO A 141 -7.53 -3.79 0.83
C PRO A 141 -8.86 -3.07 0.58
N VAL A 142 -8.97 -2.31 -0.50
CA VAL A 142 -10.26 -1.78 -0.94
C VAL A 142 -11.08 -2.94 -1.51
N PRO A 143 -12.27 -3.24 -0.95
CA PRO A 143 -13.10 -4.33 -1.44
C PRO A 143 -13.66 -4.00 -2.82
N LYS A 144 -14.00 -5.03 -3.60
CA LYS A 144 -14.74 -4.84 -4.85
C LYS A 144 -16.10 -4.20 -4.57
N PRO A 145 -16.67 -3.44 -5.52
CA PRO A 145 -17.99 -2.85 -5.36
C PRO A 145 -19.05 -3.91 -5.01
N GLY A 146 -19.70 -3.73 -3.87
CA GLY A 146 -20.72 -4.66 -3.36
C GLY A 146 -20.16 -5.85 -2.54
N GLU A 147 -18.84 -5.98 -2.41
CA GLU A 147 -18.20 -6.98 -1.56
C GLU A 147 -17.78 -6.39 -0.21
N ARG A 148 -17.59 -7.27 0.78
CA ARG A 148 -17.11 -6.93 2.13
C ARG A 148 -15.72 -7.52 2.33
N LEU A 149 -14.99 -7.00 3.31
CA LEU A 149 -13.69 -7.55 3.71
C LEU A 149 -13.89 -8.82 4.52
N THR A 150 -13.97 -9.96 3.84
CA THR A 150 -14.21 -11.27 4.45
C THR A 150 -13.23 -12.29 3.93
N GLY A 151 -12.34 -12.77 4.79
CA GLY A 151 -11.47 -13.95 4.59
C GLY A 151 -10.48 -13.86 3.42
N ASP A 152 -9.24 -14.29 3.67
CA ASP A 152 -8.17 -14.40 2.65
C ASP A 152 -7.90 -13.08 1.91
N LEU A 153 -7.66 -12.03 2.70
CA LEU A 153 -7.32 -10.71 2.18
C LEU A 153 -5.90 -10.72 1.59
N GLN A 154 -5.74 -10.11 0.41
CA GLN A 154 -4.44 -9.94 -0.23
C GLN A 154 -3.48 -9.20 0.69
N ALA A 155 -2.42 -9.87 1.12
CA ALA A 155 -1.38 -9.29 1.94
C ALA A 155 -0.56 -8.26 1.16
N PHE A 156 -0.04 -7.27 1.88
CA PHE A 156 0.71 -6.16 1.29
C PHE A 156 1.84 -5.67 2.19
N CYS A 157 2.90 -5.13 1.60
CA CYS A 157 3.99 -4.48 2.31
C CYS A 157 3.54 -3.13 2.86
N ALA A 158 3.81 -2.87 4.14
CA ALA A 158 3.61 -1.56 4.76
C ALA A 158 4.66 -1.31 5.84
N ALA A 159 4.86 -0.04 6.20
CA ALA A 159 5.86 0.33 7.20
C ALA A 159 5.60 -0.38 8.53
N GLU A 160 6.65 -0.92 9.14
CA GLU A 160 6.60 -1.46 10.49
C GLU A 160 6.34 -0.33 11.51
N PRO A 161 5.58 -0.59 12.58
CA PRO A 161 5.28 0.41 13.62
C PRO A 161 6.48 0.83 14.48
#